data_AF-A0A4Y8SGH2-F1
#
_entry.id   AF-A0A4Y8SGH2-F1
#
_cell.length_a   1.000
_cell.length_b   1.000
_cell.length_c   1.000
_cell.angle_alpha   90.00
_cell.angle_beta   90.00
_cell.angle_gamma   90.00
#
_symmetry.space_group_name_H-M   'P 1'
#
loop_
_entity.id
_entity.type
_entity.pdbx_description
1 polymer ?
#
loop_
_entity_poly.entity_id
_entity_poly.type
_entity_poly.pdbx_seq_one_letter_code
_entity_poly.pdbx_strand_id
1 'polypeptide(L)'
;MDRHRDFILSPVTGLLKEVVAANIGIGDGMETYPLSEYIFQSVFLKMTGFQEQKMKCIVWDLATDDYDYRYKRYSQSTLGECSSYEDKKKIFLDLVELITKYETGFDVNTGIDKAAIQNETITEVKTLFSGSNLATWAQNNFLEFMGDNAIIPLNQFATTGKLFENVLQSKYNLLYYHRNRCAHNTFSYQENLPTLNTLLKSNPKDDNYFVRFTLLVLLDKIFIALYTKYKLLFEEN
;
A
#
# COMPACT_ATOMS: atom_id res chain seq x y z
N MET A 1 -16.70 -4.21 -21.93
CA MET A 1 -15.46 -4.69 -21.30
C MET A 1 -14.75 -3.47 -20.75
N ASP A 2 -14.91 -3.25 -19.45
CA ASP A 2 -14.21 -2.19 -18.74
C ASP A 2 -12.73 -2.58 -18.65
N ARG A 3 -11.90 -1.98 -19.51
CA ARG A 3 -10.51 -2.42 -19.74
C ARG A 3 -9.61 -2.27 -18.51
N HIS A 4 -10.03 -1.51 -17.50
CA HIS A 4 -9.23 -1.24 -16.31
C HIS A 4 -9.75 -1.95 -15.06
N ARG A 5 -11.02 -2.39 -15.05
CA ARG A 5 -11.63 -3.07 -13.90
C ARG A 5 -10.82 -4.29 -13.44
N ASP A 6 -10.42 -5.17 -14.36
CA ASP A 6 -9.67 -6.38 -14.01
C ASP A 6 -8.35 -6.04 -13.32
N PHE A 7 -7.66 -4.99 -13.78
CA PHE A 7 -6.43 -4.52 -13.16
C PHE A 7 -6.68 -3.87 -11.79
N ILE A 8 -7.72 -3.04 -11.66
CA ILE A 8 -8.09 -2.40 -10.38
C ILE A 8 -8.37 -3.46 -9.31
N LEU A 9 -9.11 -4.51 -9.68
CA LEU A 9 -9.48 -5.60 -8.78
C LEU A 9 -8.34 -6.61 -8.55
N SER A 10 -7.31 -6.64 -9.40
CA SER A 10 -6.17 -7.55 -9.23
C SER A 10 -5.37 -7.22 -7.96
N PRO A 11 -5.12 -8.16 -7.03
CA PRO A 11 -4.45 -7.84 -5.78
C PRO A 11 -2.94 -7.62 -5.98
N VAL A 12 -2.38 -6.61 -5.30
CA VAL A 12 -0.93 -6.33 -5.32
C VAL A 12 -0.11 -7.49 -4.73
N THR A 13 -0.73 -8.37 -3.94
CA THR A 13 -0.10 -9.57 -3.39
C THR A 13 0.31 -10.57 -4.47
N GLY A 14 -0.22 -10.46 -5.69
CA GLY A 14 0.28 -11.22 -6.85
C GLY A 14 1.79 -11.04 -7.07
N LEU A 15 2.28 -9.81 -6.98
CA LEU A 15 3.71 -9.50 -7.10
C LEU A 15 4.56 -10.15 -6.00
N LEU A 16 4.00 -10.22 -4.78
CA LEU A 16 4.67 -10.88 -3.65
C LEU A 16 4.73 -12.40 -3.85
N LYS A 17 3.66 -13.01 -4.37
CA LYS A 17 3.63 -14.45 -4.68
C LYS A 17 4.64 -14.79 -5.78
N GLU A 18 4.72 -13.96 -6.81
CA GLU A 18 5.70 -14.11 -7.89
C GLU A 18 7.13 -14.03 -7.38
N VAL A 19 7.47 -13.06 -6.53
CA VAL A 19 8.86 -12.99 -6.02
C VAL A 19 9.19 -14.15 -5.12
N VAL A 20 8.29 -14.58 -4.23
CA VAL A 20 8.56 -15.75 -3.39
C VAL A 20 8.81 -16.98 -4.26
N ALA A 21 7.93 -17.23 -5.24
CA ALA A 21 8.08 -18.36 -6.15
C ALA A 21 9.39 -18.31 -6.98
N ALA A 22 9.75 -17.12 -7.49
CA ALA A 22 10.95 -16.95 -8.31
C ALA A 22 12.25 -17.18 -7.54
N ASN A 23 12.24 -17.05 -6.20
CA ASN A 23 13.44 -17.14 -5.37
C ASN A 23 13.61 -18.48 -4.63
N ILE A 24 12.65 -19.42 -4.74
CA ILE A 24 12.72 -20.73 -4.06
C ILE A 24 14.04 -21.47 -4.37
N GLY A 25 14.49 -21.41 -5.62
CA GLY A 25 15.67 -22.15 -6.08
C GLY A 25 17.03 -21.53 -5.73
N ILE A 26 17.06 -20.33 -5.13
CA ILE A 26 18.33 -19.61 -4.87
C ILE A 26 19.06 -20.18 -3.65
N GLY A 27 18.33 -20.75 -2.69
CA GLY A 27 18.86 -21.08 -1.36
C GLY A 27 18.84 -19.89 -0.40
N ASP A 28 19.16 -20.14 0.86
CA ASP A 28 19.08 -19.17 1.96
C ASP A 28 20.38 -19.09 2.80
N GLY A 29 21.49 -19.62 2.27
CA GLY A 29 22.81 -19.53 2.89
C GLY A 29 23.45 -18.13 2.80
N MET A 30 24.57 -17.94 3.51
CA MET A 30 25.27 -16.65 3.58
C MET A 30 25.70 -16.11 2.21
N GLU A 31 25.96 -17.00 1.25
CA GLU A 31 26.31 -16.69 -0.13
C GLU A 31 25.19 -15.95 -0.89
N THR A 32 23.94 -16.12 -0.46
CA THR A 32 22.76 -15.51 -1.09
C THR A 32 22.34 -14.21 -0.40
N TYR A 33 22.87 -13.92 0.80
CA TYR A 33 22.55 -12.73 1.57
C TYR A 33 22.74 -11.40 0.82
N PRO A 34 23.81 -11.21 0.01
CA PRO A 34 23.99 -9.97 -0.76
C PRO A 34 22.88 -9.70 -1.80
N LEU A 35 22.14 -10.73 -2.22
CA LEU A 35 21.04 -10.57 -3.18
C LEU A 35 19.79 -9.98 -2.53
N SER A 36 19.65 -10.09 -1.21
CA SER A 36 18.44 -9.74 -0.47
C SER A 36 17.99 -8.31 -0.73
N GLU A 37 18.89 -7.33 -0.59
CA GLU A 37 18.55 -5.91 -0.75
C GLU A 37 18.10 -5.59 -2.19
N TYR A 38 18.79 -6.14 -3.20
CA TYR A 38 18.41 -5.94 -4.60
C TYR A 38 17.02 -6.50 -4.90
N ILE A 39 16.70 -7.68 -4.35
CA ILE A 39 15.40 -8.32 -4.54
C ILE A 39 14.31 -7.52 -3.80
N PHE A 40 14.51 -7.19 -2.53
CA PHE A 40 13.53 -6.42 -1.75
C PHE A 40 13.27 -5.04 -2.36
N GLN A 41 14.32 -4.31 -2.73
CA GLN A 41 14.20 -3.00 -3.38
C GLN A 41 13.46 -3.09 -4.72
N SER A 42 13.77 -4.10 -5.54
CA SER A 42 13.11 -4.31 -6.83
C SER A 42 11.61 -4.56 -6.65
N VAL A 43 11.23 -5.48 -5.76
CA VAL A 43 9.83 -5.78 -5.45
C VAL A 43 9.11 -4.55 -4.91
N PHE A 44 9.76 -3.85 -3.98
CA PHE A 44 9.19 -2.65 -3.37
C PHE A 44 8.89 -1.55 -4.39
N LEU A 45 9.81 -1.30 -5.33
CA LEU A 45 9.59 -0.36 -6.43
C LEU A 45 8.47 -0.83 -7.37
N LYS A 46 8.41 -2.13 -7.70
CA LYS A 46 7.31 -2.69 -8.51
C LYS A 46 5.95 -2.54 -7.83
N MET A 47 5.85 -2.81 -6.52
CA MET A 47 4.59 -2.67 -5.78
C MET A 47 4.14 -1.21 -5.66
N THR A 48 5.07 -0.28 -5.41
CA THR A 48 4.73 1.15 -5.34
C THR A 48 4.28 1.68 -6.70
N GLY A 49 4.96 1.29 -7.79
CA GLY A 49 4.53 1.60 -9.16
C GLY A 49 3.18 0.98 -9.51
N PHE A 50 2.93 -0.27 -9.14
CA PHE A 50 1.65 -0.94 -9.32
C PHE A 50 0.51 -0.16 -8.63
N GLN A 51 0.74 0.28 -7.39
CA GLN A 51 -0.23 1.08 -6.65
C GLN A 51 -0.49 2.44 -7.31
N GLU A 52 0.56 3.13 -7.79
CA GLU A 52 0.44 4.40 -8.52
C GLU A 52 -0.44 4.24 -9.78
N GLN A 53 -0.19 3.19 -10.57
CA GLN A 53 -0.99 2.91 -11.77
C GLN A 53 -2.43 2.54 -11.42
N LYS A 54 -2.64 1.77 -10.34
CA LYS A 54 -3.98 1.42 -9.87
C LYS A 54 -4.77 2.66 -9.48
N MET A 55 -4.16 3.59 -8.75
CA MET A 55 -4.79 4.86 -8.38
C MET A 55 -5.23 5.65 -9.61
N LYS A 56 -4.37 5.73 -10.64
CA LYS A 56 -4.71 6.39 -11.91
C LYS A 56 -5.87 5.70 -12.63
N CYS A 57 -5.85 4.37 -12.70
CA CYS A 57 -6.92 3.60 -13.32
C CYS A 57 -8.26 3.83 -12.62
N ILE A 58 -8.29 3.84 -11.28
CA ILE A 58 -9.49 4.18 -10.50
C ILE A 58 -9.99 5.57 -10.91
N VAL A 59 -9.14 6.59 -10.88
CA VAL A 59 -9.55 7.97 -11.21
C VAL A 59 -10.07 8.09 -12.64
N TRP A 60 -9.41 7.45 -13.61
CA TRP A 60 -9.87 7.45 -15.01
C TRP A 60 -11.23 6.81 -15.17
N ASP A 61 -11.47 5.72 -14.46
CA ASP A 61 -12.71 5.00 -14.54
C ASP A 61 -13.85 5.75 -13.85
N LEU A 62 -13.63 6.31 -12.65
CA LEU A 62 -14.58 7.23 -12.00
C LEU A 62 -14.91 8.46 -12.87
N ALA A 63 -13.91 9.00 -13.58
CA ALA A 63 -14.10 10.11 -14.51
C ALA A 63 -14.81 9.71 -15.80
N THR A 64 -14.81 8.41 -16.14
CA THR A 64 -15.60 7.89 -17.25
C THR A 64 -17.08 7.86 -16.88
N ASP A 65 -17.38 7.51 -15.63
CA ASP A 65 -18.74 7.40 -15.09
C ASP A 65 -19.38 8.76 -14.72
N ASP A 66 -18.63 9.69 -14.11
CA ASP A 66 -19.11 11.01 -13.66
C ASP A 66 -18.34 12.17 -14.35
N TYR A 67 -19.04 12.94 -15.18
CA TYR A 67 -18.45 14.07 -15.93
C TYR A 67 -18.12 15.29 -15.05
N ASP A 68 -18.87 15.52 -13.98
CA ASP A 68 -18.57 16.59 -13.01
C ASP A 68 -17.30 16.25 -12.23
N TYR A 69 -17.18 14.97 -11.85
CA TYR A 69 -15.95 14.42 -11.27
C TYR A 69 -14.76 14.60 -12.22
N ARG A 70 -14.92 14.28 -13.50
CA ARG A 70 -13.88 14.49 -14.53
C ARG A 70 -13.43 15.96 -14.56
N TYR A 71 -14.36 16.90 -14.62
CA TYR A 71 -14.02 18.32 -14.63
C TYR A 71 -13.28 18.75 -13.35
N LYS A 72 -13.76 18.31 -12.18
CA LYS A 72 -13.10 18.54 -10.88
C LYS A 72 -11.66 18.03 -10.88
N ARG A 73 -11.38 16.82 -11.37
CA ARG A 73 -10.05 16.18 -11.30
C ARG A 73 -9.08 16.52 -12.41
N TYR A 74 -9.56 16.94 -13.58
CA TYR A 74 -8.68 17.30 -14.70
C TYR A 74 -8.56 18.80 -14.95
N SER A 75 -9.42 19.63 -14.34
CA SER A 75 -9.40 21.08 -14.54
C SER A 75 -9.23 21.90 -13.26
N GLN A 76 -9.78 21.47 -12.12
CA GLN A 76 -9.74 22.26 -10.88
C GLN A 76 -8.74 21.75 -9.83
N SER A 77 -8.66 20.43 -9.65
CA SER A 77 -7.85 19.78 -8.62
C SER A 77 -7.11 18.59 -9.19
N THR A 78 -6.11 18.89 -10.02
CA THR A 78 -5.29 17.88 -10.70
C THR A 78 -4.47 17.06 -9.70
N LEU A 79 -4.45 15.75 -9.92
CA LEU A 79 -3.58 14.82 -9.21
C LEU A 79 -2.21 14.81 -9.90
N GLY A 80 -1.14 14.59 -9.11
CA GLY A 80 0.18 14.33 -9.66
C GLY A 80 0.31 12.90 -10.18
N GLU A 81 1.43 12.26 -9.87
CA GLU A 81 1.68 10.84 -10.24
C GLU A 81 0.96 9.82 -9.34
N CYS A 82 0.09 10.28 -8.42
CA CYS A 82 -0.59 9.46 -7.41
C CYS A 82 0.38 8.70 -6.47
N SER A 83 1.63 9.15 -6.36
CA SER A 83 2.66 8.56 -5.49
C SER A 83 2.56 9.08 -4.05
N SER A 84 2.14 10.34 -3.89
CA SER A 84 2.05 11.01 -2.60
C SER A 84 0.88 10.49 -1.75
N TYR A 85 1.01 10.60 -0.43
CA TYR A 85 -0.09 10.30 0.49
C TYR A 85 -1.30 11.21 0.22
N GLU A 86 -1.07 12.50 -0.04
CA GLU A 86 -2.15 13.46 -0.27
C GLU A 86 -2.96 13.13 -1.52
N ASP A 87 -2.33 12.65 -2.59
CA ASP A 87 -3.06 12.20 -3.78
C ASP A 87 -3.91 10.96 -3.48
N LYS A 88 -3.35 9.97 -2.76
CA LYS A 88 -4.11 8.77 -2.34
C LYS A 88 -5.28 9.14 -1.43
N LYS A 89 -5.07 10.06 -0.49
CA LYS A 89 -6.12 10.59 0.38
C LYS A 89 -7.23 11.28 -0.41
N LYS A 90 -6.88 12.09 -1.42
CA LYS A 90 -7.86 12.72 -2.31
C LYS A 90 -8.72 11.70 -3.06
N ILE A 91 -8.10 10.64 -3.60
CA ILE A 91 -8.82 9.58 -4.31
C ILE A 91 -9.73 8.80 -3.36
N PHE A 92 -9.25 8.52 -2.14
CA PHE A 92 -10.06 7.90 -1.09
C PHE A 92 -11.31 8.74 -0.77
N LEU A 93 -11.14 10.05 -0.59
CA LEU A 93 -12.26 10.97 -0.32
C LEU A 93 -13.24 11.03 -1.48
N ASP A 94 -12.76 11.00 -2.73
CA ASP A 94 -13.64 10.97 -3.89
C ASP A 94 -14.50 9.72 -3.96
N LEU A 95 -13.91 8.55 -3.72
CA LEU A 95 -14.66 7.30 -3.70
C LEU A 95 -15.76 7.35 -2.64
N VAL A 96 -15.45 7.84 -1.44
CA VAL A 96 -16.43 8.01 -0.37
C VAL A 96 -17.52 9.00 -0.77
N GLU A 97 -17.15 10.16 -1.34
CA GLU A 97 -18.10 11.18 -1.83
C GLU A 97 -19.05 10.60 -2.89
N LEU A 98 -18.51 9.88 -3.88
CA LEU A 98 -19.29 9.26 -4.94
C LEU A 98 -20.21 8.16 -4.41
N ILE A 99 -19.73 7.28 -3.53
CA ILE A 99 -20.58 6.27 -2.86
C ILE A 99 -21.70 6.96 -2.09
N THR A 100 -21.42 8.07 -1.40
CA THR A 100 -22.41 8.81 -0.61
C THR A 100 -23.50 9.46 -1.49
N LYS A 101 -23.22 9.74 -2.76
CA LYS A 101 -24.25 10.19 -3.73
C LYS A 101 -25.30 9.10 -4.00
N TYR A 102 -24.89 7.83 -4.04
CA TYR A 102 -25.79 6.69 -4.30
C TYR A 102 -26.40 6.13 -3.01
N GLU A 103 -25.63 6.08 -1.92
CA GLU A 103 -26.05 5.56 -0.61
C GLU A 103 -26.02 6.71 0.42
N THR A 104 -27.18 7.35 0.61
CA THR A 104 -27.30 8.48 1.55
C THR A 104 -26.98 8.03 2.98
N GLY A 105 -25.98 8.65 3.61
CA GLY A 105 -25.56 8.33 4.97
C GLY A 105 -24.47 7.26 5.08
N PHE A 106 -23.85 6.87 3.96
CA PHE A 106 -22.68 5.98 3.97
C PHE A 106 -21.58 6.49 4.91
N ASP A 107 -21.18 5.65 5.86
CA ASP A 107 -20.00 5.86 6.69
C ASP A 107 -18.96 4.81 6.35
N VAL A 108 -17.76 5.25 5.96
CA VAL A 108 -16.65 4.36 5.64
C VAL A 108 -16.22 3.48 6.82
N ASN A 109 -16.46 3.90 8.08
CA ASN A 109 -16.11 3.06 9.23
C ASN A 109 -16.92 1.77 9.31
N THR A 110 -18.18 1.82 8.87
CA THR A 110 -19.12 0.69 8.92
C THR A 110 -19.37 0.07 7.55
N GLY A 111 -19.10 0.83 6.49
CA GLY A 111 -19.37 0.47 5.10
C GLY A 111 -18.36 -0.48 4.47
N ILE A 112 -17.21 -0.72 5.11
CA ILE A 112 -16.24 -1.76 4.75
C ILE A 112 -15.89 -2.62 5.96
N ASP A 113 -15.64 -3.91 5.75
CA ASP A 113 -15.21 -4.82 6.83
C ASP A 113 -13.74 -4.60 7.18
N LYS A 114 -13.48 -3.63 8.06
CA LYS A 114 -12.13 -3.27 8.51
C LYS A 114 -11.44 -4.42 9.23
N ALA A 115 -12.19 -5.23 9.99
CA ALA A 115 -11.62 -6.36 10.72
C ALA A 115 -11.14 -7.46 9.76
N ALA A 116 -11.94 -7.79 8.75
CA ALA A 116 -11.53 -8.70 7.69
C ALA A 116 -10.31 -8.16 6.92
N ILE A 117 -10.34 -6.90 6.45
CA ILE A 117 -9.23 -6.28 5.72
C ILE A 117 -7.94 -6.34 6.53
N GLN A 118 -7.98 -5.98 7.81
CA GLN A 118 -6.82 -6.02 8.70
C GLN A 118 -6.28 -7.45 8.86
N ASN A 119 -7.15 -8.40 9.22
CA ASN A 119 -6.75 -9.78 9.49
C ASN A 119 -6.20 -10.46 8.24
N GLU A 120 -6.87 -10.29 7.10
CA GLU A 120 -6.41 -10.81 5.82
C GLU A 120 -5.08 -10.21 5.40
N THR A 121 -4.89 -8.88 5.55
CA THR A 121 -3.62 -8.23 5.18
C THR A 121 -2.47 -8.82 5.98
N ILE A 122 -2.60 -8.89 7.31
CA ILE A 122 -1.53 -9.37 8.18
C ILE A 122 -1.28 -10.87 7.93
N THR A 123 -2.34 -11.67 7.86
CA THR A 123 -2.24 -13.12 7.66
C THR A 123 -1.65 -13.45 6.31
N GLU A 124 -2.08 -12.78 5.23
CA GLU A 124 -1.57 -13.03 3.88
C GLU A 124 -0.08 -12.70 3.77
N VAL A 125 0.38 -11.57 4.33
CA VAL A 125 1.82 -11.25 4.33
C VAL A 125 2.62 -12.22 5.19
N LYS A 126 2.14 -12.55 6.41
CA LYS A 126 2.83 -13.50 7.30
C LYS A 126 2.97 -14.88 6.65
N THR A 127 1.89 -15.39 6.06
CA THR A 127 1.87 -16.72 5.42
C THR A 127 2.72 -16.76 4.16
N LEU A 128 2.68 -15.72 3.34
CA LEU A 128 3.42 -15.65 2.09
C LEU A 128 4.94 -15.71 2.28
N PHE A 129 5.46 -15.05 3.31
CA PHE A 129 6.89 -15.03 3.57
C PHE A 129 7.36 -16.16 4.51
N SER A 130 6.46 -16.80 5.26
CA SER A 130 6.82 -17.90 6.17
C SER A 130 7.48 -19.05 5.41
N GLY A 131 8.72 -19.40 5.81
CA GLY A 131 9.50 -20.45 5.16
C GLY A 131 10.12 -20.06 3.81
N SER A 132 10.05 -18.78 3.41
CA SER A 132 10.72 -18.29 2.21
C SER A 132 12.16 -17.85 2.50
N ASN A 133 13.02 -17.92 1.48
CA ASN A 133 14.41 -17.48 1.54
C ASN A 133 14.49 -15.98 1.91
N LEU A 134 13.51 -15.17 1.47
CA LEU A 134 13.40 -13.75 1.81
C LEU A 134 13.22 -13.53 3.32
N ALA A 135 12.40 -14.37 3.97
CA ALA A 135 12.23 -14.32 5.42
C ALA A 135 13.53 -14.73 6.14
N THR A 136 14.27 -15.71 5.63
CA THR A 136 15.58 -16.09 6.19
C THR A 136 16.59 -14.96 6.05
N TRP A 137 16.70 -14.33 4.88
CA TRP A 137 17.63 -13.22 4.67
C TRP A 137 17.38 -12.03 5.60
N ALA A 138 16.12 -11.73 5.91
CA ALA A 138 15.74 -10.65 6.81
C ALA A 138 15.15 -11.16 8.13
N GLN A 139 15.72 -12.24 8.69
CA GLN A 139 15.14 -13.01 9.80
C GLN A 139 14.73 -12.14 10.99
N ASN A 140 15.61 -11.26 11.47
CA ASN A 140 15.32 -10.41 12.62
C ASN A 140 14.08 -9.53 12.39
N ASN A 141 14.04 -8.85 11.23
CA ASN A 141 12.89 -8.02 10.84
C ASN A 141 11.62 -8.85 10.67
N PHE A 142 11.73 -10.07 10.14
CA PHE A 142 10.60 -10.96 9.95
C PHE A 142 10.05 -11.48 11.28
N LEU A 143 10.91 -11.88 12.22
CA LEU A 143 10.51 -12.34 13.55
C LEU A 143 9.84 -11.21 14.36
N GLU A 144 10.38 -10.00 14.30
CA GLU A 144 9.75 -8.82 14.91
C GLU A 144 8.37 -8.56 14.30
N PHE A 145 8.25 -8.62 12.97
CA PHE A 145 6.97 -8.50 12.25
C PHE A 145 5.98 -9.61 12.62
N MET A 146 6.44 -10.85 12.80
CA MET A 146 5.59 -11.96 13.23
C MET A 146 5.03 -11.76 14.64
N GLY A 147 5.83 -11.19 15.55
CA GLY A 147 5.45 -10.93 16.94
C GLY A 147 4.64 -9.65 17.17
N ASP A 148 4.63 -8.71 16.22
CA ASP A 148 3.87 -7.47 16.35
C ASP A 148 2.39 -7.66 15.98
N ASN A 149 1.51 -7.56 16.98
CA ASN A 149 0.06 -7.61 16.81
C ASN A 149 -0.57 -6.22 16.55
N ALA A 150 0.22 -5.15 16.65
CA ALA A 150 -0.21 -3.77 16.51
C ALA A 150 0.32 -3.11 15.22
N ILE A 151 0.69 -3.90 14.21
CA ILE A 151 1.21 -3.38 12.93
C ILE A 151 0.19 -2.46 12.28
N ILE A 152 -1.07 -2.89 12.21
CA ILE A 152 -2.21 -2.15 11.68
C ILE A 152 -3.27 -2.06 12.77
N PRO A 153 -3.38 -0.99 13.56
CA PRO A 153 -4.49 -0.85 14.49
C PRO A 153 -5.81 -0.52 13.76
N LEU A 154 -6.94 -1.11 14.16
CA LEU A 154 -8.24 -0.97 13.47
C LEU A 154 -8.76 0.48 13.40
N ASN A 155 -8.46 1.28 14.42
CA ASN A 155 -8.86 2.69 14.48
C ASN A 155 -7.93 3.60 13.68
N GLN A 156 -6.94 3.07 12.94
CA GLN A 156 -5.93 3.89 12.26
C GLN A 156 -6.07 3.98 10.74
N PHE A 157 -7.04 3.31 10.13
CA PHE A 157 -7.28 3.40 8.68
C PHE A 157 -8.77 3.50 8.37
N ALA A 158 -9.10 4.04 7.19
CA ALA A 158 -10.47 4.18 6.68
C ALA A 158 -11.41 4.72 7.77
N THR A 159 -11.04 5.87 8.34
CA THR A 159 -11.87 6.62 9.29
C THR A 159 -12.59 7.76 8.55
N THR A 160 -13.63 8.33 9.17
CA THR A 160 -14.43 9.39 8.54
C THR A 160 -13.52 10.56 8.10
N GLY A 161 -13.41 10.77 6.79
CA GLY A 161 -12.59 11.83 6.20
C GLY A 161 -11.07 11.58 6.18
N LYS A 162 -10.59 10.40 6.60
CA LYS A 162 -9.14 10.10 6.64
C LYS A 162 -8.82 8.68 6.18
N LEU A 163 -7.88 8.59 5.23
CA LEU A 163 -7.34 7.31 4.76
C LEU A 163 -6.56 6.60 5.88
N PHE A 164 -5.62 7.30 6.51
CA PHE A 164 -4.89 6.88 7.70
C PHE A 164 -4.94 7.92 8.81
N GLU A 165 -4.91 7.47 10.06
CA GLU A 165 -4.65 8.28 11.25
C GLU A 165 -3.15 8.32 11.57
N ASN A 166 -2.78 9.09 12.60
CA ASN A 166 -1.39 9.47 12.92
C ASN A 166 -0.38 8.31 12.96
N VAL A 167 -0.75 7.14 13.52
CA VAL A 167 0.18 6.01 13.65
C VAL A 167 0.51 5.44 12.28
N LEU A 168 -0.51 5.13 11.46
CA LEU A 168 -0.29 4.58 10.12
C LEU A 168 0.28 5.61 9.15
N GLN A 169 -0.05 6.90 9.31
CA GLN A 169 0.62 7.97 8.55
C GLN A 169 2.12 8.03 8.86
N SER A 170 2.52 7.86 10.12
CA SER A 170 3.93 7.85 10.50
C SER A 170 4.68 6.69 9.84
N LYS A 171 4.07 5.49 9.79
CA LYS A 171 4.66 4.34 9.08
C LYS A 171 4.67 4.54 7.56
N TYR A 172 3.61 5.14 7.00
CA TYR A 172 3.56 5.47 5.57
C TYR A 172 4.64 6.50 5.19
N ASN A 173 4.95 7.46 6.06
CA ASN A 173 6.04 8.40 5.81
C ASN A 173 7.38 7.68 5.68
N LEU A 174 7.69 6.72 6.56
CA LEU A 174 8.90 5.89 6.44
C LEU A 174 8.94 5.13 5.10
N LEU A 175 7.82 4.55 4.70
CA LEU A 175 7.68 3.91 3.39
C LEU A 175 7.97 4.89 2.24
N TYR A 176 7.35 6.07 2.27
CA TYR A 176 7.50 7.08 1.22
C TYR A 176 8.93 7.61 1.12
N TYR A 177 9.57 7.88 2.27
CA TYR A 177 10.99 8.24 2.31
C TYR A 177 11.86 7.15 1.71
N HIS A 178 11.66 5.88 2.09
CA HIS A 178 12.41 4.76 1.53
C HIS A 178 12.21 4.63 0.01
N ARG A 179 10.97 4.78 -0.48
CA ARG A 179 10.65 4.78 -1.93
C ARG A 179 11.44 5.83 -2.67
N ASN A 180 11.48 7.07 -2.17
CA ASN A 180 12.23 8.14 -2.80
C ASN A 180 13.74 7.88 -2.80
N ARG A 181 14.27 7.29 -1.72
CA ARG A 181 15.68 6.89 -1.67
C ARG A 181 16.01 5.83 -2.73
N CYS A 182 15.16 4.82 -2.87
CA CYS A 182 15.32 3.76 -3.85
C CYS A 182 15.19 4.28 -5.29
N ALA A 183 14.20 5.13 -5.56
CA ALA A 183 13.91 5.64 -6.91
C ALA A 183 14.96 6.63 -7.42
N HIS A 184 15.52 7.45 -6.54
CA HIS A 184 16.54 8.45 -6.90
C HIS A 184 17.97 8.01 -6.56
N ASN A 185 18.15 6.76 -6.11
CA ASN A 185 19.41 6.22 -5.62
C ASN A 185 20.15 7.18 -4.67
N THR A 186 19.42 7.81 -3.75
CA THR A 186 20.00 8.89 -2.93
C THR A 186 21.06 8.41 -1.95
N PHE A 187 21.14 7.10 -1.73
CA PHE A 187 22.23 6.46 -1.00
C PHE A 187 23.60 6.66 -1.65
N SER A 188 23.66 6.80 -2.97
CA SER A 188 24.94 6.96 -3.69
C SER A 188 25.67 8.27 -3.39
N TYR A 189 24.95 9.28 -2.89
CA TYR A 189 25.50 10.62 -2.58
C TYR A 189 25.05 11.15 -1.21
N GLN A 190 24.59 10.27 -0.31
CA GLN A 190 24.13 10.68 1.01
C GLN A 190 25.32 11.10 1.89
N GLU A 191 25.62 12.41 1.92
CA GLU A 191 26.59 12.98 2.89
C GLU A 191 26.01 13.05 4.31
N ASN A 192 24.68 13.10 4.43
CA ASN A 192 23.96 13.17 5.71
C ASN A 192 23.63 11.77 6.23
N LEU A 193 24.61 11.11 6.85
CA LEU A 193 24.38 9.87 7.60
C LEU A 193 23.44 10.12 8.80
N PRO A 194 22.60 9.14 9.18
CA PRO A 194 21.77 9.27 10.38
C PRO A 194 22.66 9.53 11.59
N THR A 195 22.33 10.57 12.38
CA THR A 195 23.03 10.80 13.64
C THR A 195 22.73 9.68 14.62
N LEU A 196 23.58 9.48 15.63
CA LEU A 196 23.32 8.52 16.71
C LEU A 196 21.95 8.77 17.37
N ASN A 197 21.56 10.05 17.54
CA ASN A 197 20.24 10.42 18.04
C ASN A 197 19.10 10.02 17.10
N THR A 198 19.32 10.05 15.79
CA THR A 198 18.35 9.57 14.79
C THR A 198 18.18 8.06 14.88
N LEU A 199 19.28 7.32 15.06
CA LEU A 199 19.24 5.86 15.25
C LEU A 199 18.53 5.49 16.56
N LEU A 200 18.82 6.21 17.65
CA LEU A 200 18.19 6.02 18.96
C LEU A 200 16.69 6.39 18.98
N LYS A 201 16.26 7.36 18.16
CA LYS A 201 14.86 7.78 18.04
C LYS A 201 14.06 7.02 16.98
N SER A 202 14.74 6.40 16.01
CA SER A 202 14.08 5.57 15.01
C SER A 202 13.36 4.44 15.73
N ASN A 203 12.15 4.10 15.27
CA ASN A 203 11.49 2.88 15.68
C ASN A 203 11.87 1.80 14.65
N PRO A 204 13.01 1.09 14.81
CA PRO A 204 13.51 0.16 13.79
C PRO A 204 12.47 -0.89 13.41
N LYS A 205 11.55 -1.22 14.34
CA LYS A 205 10.47 -2.19 14.12
C LYS A 205 9.51 -1.81 12.99
N ASP A 206 9.29 -0.51 12.75
CA ASP A 206 8.35 -0.02 11.72
C ASP A 206 9.04 0.25 10.37
N ASP A 207 10.38 0.29 10.34
CA ASP A 207 11.17 0.67 9.17
C ASP A 207 11.81 -0.54 8.46
N ASN A 208 11.00 -1.55 8.14
CA ASN A 208 11.44 -2.74 7.41
C ASN A 208 10.52 -3.09 6.22
N TYR A 209 11.01 -3.94 5.32
CA TYR A 209 10.30 -4.31 4.10
C TYR A 209 8.96 -5.00 4.37
N PHE A 210 8.83 -5.84 5.40
CA PHE A 210 7.57 -6.54 5.70
C PHE A 210 6.48 -5.56 6.15
N VAL A 211 6.82 -4.56 6.96
CA VAL A 211 5.89 -3.48 7.33
C VAL A 211 5.52 -2.65 6.09
N ARG A 212 6.50 -2.31 5.24
CA ARG A 212 6.23 -1.56 4.00
C ARG A 212 5.30 -2.32 3.05
N PHE A 213 5.54 -3.62 2.84
CA PHE A 213 4.67 -4.49 2.03
C PHE A 213 3.27 -4.57 2.63
N THR A 214 3.18 -4.73 3.94
CA THR A 214 1.91 -4.77 4.68
C THR A 214 1.09 -3.49 4.47
N LEU A 215 1.72 -2.31 4.51
CA LEU A 215 1.03 -1.05 4.23
C LEU A 215 0.55 -0.95 2.78
N LEU A 216 1.34 -1.42 1.82
CA LEU A 216 0.93 -1.42 0.40
C LEU A 216 -0.25 -2.35 0.15
N VAL A 217 -0.23 -3.55 0.75
CA VAL A 217 -1.34 -4.51 0.68
C VAL A 217 -2.59 -3.97 1.38
N LEU A 218 -2.45 -3.33 2.55
CA LEU A 218 -3.55 -2.69 3.26
C LEU A 218 -4.25 -1.63 2.38
N LEU A 219 -3.46 -0.72 1.81
CA LEU A 219 -3.98 0.31 0.90
C LEU A 219 -4.71 -0.32 -0.29
N ASP A 220 -4.10 -1.33 -0.91
CA ASP A 220 -4.68 -2.04 -2.04
C ASP A 220 -6.05 -2.63 -1.71
N LYS A 221 -6.17 -3.35 -0.59
CA LYS A 221 -7.45 -3.91 -0.12
C LYS A 221 -8.49 -2.84 0.20
N ILE A 222 -8.10 -1.71 0.82
CA ILE A 222 -9.03 -0.60 1.08
C ILE A 222 -9.60 -0.06 -0.23
N PHE A 223 -8.75 0.23 -1.22
CA PHE A 223 -9.19 0.79 -2.49
C PHE A 223 -10.03 -0.20 -3.31
N ILE A 224 -9.65 -1.48 -3.33
CA ILE A 224 -10.46 -2.53 -3.97
C ILE A 224 -11.84 -2.62 -3.32
N ALA A 225 -11.93 -2.60 -1.99
CA ALA A 225 -13.20 -2.69 -1.28
C ALA A 225 -14.13 -1.51 -1.60
N LEU A 226 -13.60 -0.28 -1.54
CA LEU A 226 -14.36 0.93 -1.88
C LEU A 226 -14.78 0.96 -3.34
N TYR A 227 -13.86 0.67 -4.25
CA TYR A 227 -14.14 0.65 -5.68
C TYR A 227 -15.19 -0.41 -6.04
N THR A 228 -15.11 -1.60 -5.46
CA THR A 228 -16.10 -2.66 -5.65
C THR A 228 -17.48 -2.20 -5.19
N LYS A 229 -17.57 -1.58 -4.00
CA LYS A 229 -18.83 -1.04 -3.49
C LYS A 229 -19.38 0.07 -4.39
N TYR A 230 -18.54 1.00 -4.84
CA TYR A 230 -18.92 2.03 -5.79
C TYR A 230 -19.51 1.45 -7.08
N LYS A 231 -18.82 0.48 -7.70
CA LYS A 231 -19.28 -0.12 -8.96
C LYS A 231 -20.60 -0.88 -8.81
N LEU A 232 -20.80 -1.59 -7.71
CA LEU A 232 -22.07 -2.24 -7.43
C LEU A 232 -23.22 -1.22 -7.38
N LEU A 233 -23.04 -0.12 -6.64
CA LEU A 233 -24.03 0.94 -6.55
C LEU A 233 -24.25 1.66 -7.89
N PHE A 234 -23.19 1.87 -8.66
CA PHE A 234 -23.27 2.48 -9.99
C PHE A 234 -24.03 1.60 -11.00
N GLU A 235 -23.84 0.29 -10.95
CA GLU A 235 -24.54 -0.67 -11.83
C GLU A 235 -26.02 -0.86 -11.45
N GLU A 236 -26.38 -0.61 -10.19
CA GLU A 236 -27.75 -0.70 -9.68
C GLU A 236 -28.63 0.54 -9.95
N ASN A 237 -28.03 1.69 -10.31
CA ASN A 237 -28.70 2.97 -10.55
C ASN A 237 -28.65 3.40 -12.03
#